data_AF-F5VFT1-F1
#
_entry.id   AF-F5VFT1-F1
#
_cell.length_a   1.000
_cell.length_b   1.000
_cell.length_c   1.000
_cell.angle_alpha   90.00
_cell.angle_beta   90.00
_cell.angle_gamma   90.00
#
_symmetry.space_group_name_H-M   'P 1'
#
loop_
_entity.id
_entity.type
_entity.pdbx_description
1 polymer ?
#
loop_
_entity_poly.entity_id
_entity_poly.type
_entity_poly.pdbx_seq_one_letter_code
_entity_poly.pdbx_strand_id
1 'polypeptide(L)' 'MKANEVMKLLQISRSTLLRWRKDGILKATKLPSGQYDWDANSVFKILNKGEIRGVYLYARVVYT' A
#
# COMPACT_ATOMS: atom_id res chain seq x y z
N MET A 1 -2.24 -2.92 8.23
CA MET A 1 -1.24 -1.83 8.13
C MET A 1 -1.76 -0.55 8.78
N LYS A 2 -0.91 0.25 9.41
CA LYS A 2 -1.32 1.54 10.01
C LYS A 2 -1.50 2.61 8.93
N ALA A 3 -2.42 3.55 9.15
CA ALA A 3 -2.67 4.65 8.20
C ALA A 3 -1.41 5.44 7.81
N ASN A 4 -0.51 5.71 8.78
CA ASN A 4 0.74 6.42 8.51
C ASN A 4 1.69 5.65 7.59
N GLU A 5 1.72 4.33 7.68
CA GLU A 5 2.54 3.47 6.81
C GLU A 5 1.99 3.49 5.39
N VAL A 6 0.67 3.37 5.23
CA VAL A 6 0.00 3.39 3.93
C VAL A 6 0.21 4.73 3.21
N MET A 7 0.07 5.86 3.92
CA MET A 7 0.30 7.19 3.33
C MET A 7 1.75 7.36 2.87
N LYS A 8 2.73 6.89 3.66
CA LYS A 8 4.15 6.92 3.29
C LYS A 8 4.45 6.00 2.10
N LEU A 9 3.83 4.83 2.04
CA LEU A 9 4.09 3.86 0.99
C LEU A 9 3.46 4.27 -0.35
N LEU A 10 2.23 4.78 -0.34
CA LEU A 10 1.55 5.24 -1.55
C LEU A 10 1.82 6.71 -1.90
N GLN A 11 2.52 7.46 -1.03
CA GLN A 11 2.79 8.89 -1.18
C GLN A 11 1.51 9.72 -1.36
N ILE A 12 0.49 9.45 -0.53
CA ILE A 12 -0.82 10.12 -0.58
C ILE A 12 -1.15 10.90 0.70
N SER A 13 -2.02 11.90 0.56
CA SER A 13 -2.58 12.63 1.70
C SER A 13 -3.62 11.80 2.48
N ARG A 14 -3.84 12.19 3.75
CA ARG A 14 -4.91 11.60 4.59
C ARG A 14 -6.30 11.75 3.97
N SER A 15 -6.58 12.88 3.30
CA SER A 15 -7.87 13.11 2.63
C SER A 15 -8.09 12.10 1.49
N THR A 16 -7.05 11.81 0.70
CA THR A 16 -7.08 10.80 -0.35
C THR A 16 -7.27 9.40 0.22
N LEU A 17 -6.55 9.05 1.28
CA LEU A 17 -6.69 7.77 1.98
C LEU A 17 -8.13 7.54 2.46
N LEU A 18 -8.75 8.54 3.09
CA LEU A 18 -10.14 8.46 3.56
C LEU A 18 -11.14 8.34 2.41
N ARG A 19 -10.93 9.09 1.33
CA ARG A 19 -11.75 9.01 0.11
C ARG A 19 -11.69 7.61 -0.49
N TRP A 20 -10.50 7.06 -0.70
CA TRP A 20 -10.31 5.73 -1.28
C TRP A 20 -10.90 4.60 -0.43
N ARG A 21 -10.96 4.75 0.89
CA ARG A 21 -11.71 3.82 1.75
C ARG A 21 -13.22 3.94 1.54
N LYS A 22 -13.76 5.17 1.46
CA LYS A 22 -15.19 5.39 1.20
C LYS A 22 -15.60 4.87 -0.17
N ASP A 23 -14.73 5.04 -1.17
CA ASP A 23 -14.94 4.61 -2.54
C ASP A 23 -14.71 3.09 -2.73
N GLY A 24 -14.26 2.37 -1.69
CA GLY A 24 -14.00 0.92 -1.74
C GLY A 24 -12.72 0.51 -2.48
N ILE A 25 -11.89 1.48 -2.89
CA ILE A 25 -10.60 1.26 -3.57
C ILE A 25 -9.61 0.59 -2.61
N LEU A 26 -9.55 1.05 -1.36
CA LEU A 26 -8.73 0.45 -0.31
C LEU A 26 -9.62 -0.23 0.73
N LYS A 27 -9.24 -1.45 1.10
CA LYS A 27 -9.92 -2.21 2.16
C LYS A 27 -9.30 -1.87 3.52
N ALA A 28 -10.15 -1.64 4.51
CA ALA A 28 -9.71 -1.42 5.88
C ALA A 28 -10.77 -1.90 6.88
N THR A 29 -10.31 -2.46 8.00
CA THR A 29 -11.14 -2.90 9.12
C THR A 29 -11.05 -1.89 10.24
N LYS A 30 -12.19 -1.50 10.81
CA LYS A 30 -12.22 -0.62 11.98
C LYS A 30 -11.94 -1.46 13.22
N LEU A 31 -10.86 -1.14 13.93
CA LEU A 31 -10.48 -1.77 15.19
C LEU A 31 -11.40 -1.27 16.34
N PRO A 32 -11.51 -2.02 17.45
CA PRO A 32 -12.22 -1.57 18.65
C PRO A 32 -11.69 -0.24 19.21
N SER A 33 -10.41 0.06 18.98
CA SER A 33 -9.76 1.33 19.33
C SER A 33 -10.21 2.53 18.47
N GLY A 34 -11.04 2.31 17.45
CA GLY A 34 -11.47 3.33 16.49
C GLY A 34 -10.47 3.62 15.37
N GLN A 35 -9.26 3.07 15.44
CA GLN A 35 -8.28 3.12 14.35
C GLN A 35 -8.68 2.18 13.21
N TYR A 36 -8.16 2.45 12.02
CA TYR A 36 -8.33 1.56 10.87
C TYR A 36 -7.07 0.74 10.67
N ASP A 37 -7.25 -0.57 10.55
CA ASP A 37 -6.24 -1.50 10.05
C ASP A 37 -6.44 -1.73 8.55
N TRP A 38 -5.46 -1.34 7.76
CA TRP A 38 -5.55 -1.34 6.30
C TRP A 38 -5.03 -2.66 5.71
N ASP A 39 -5.77 -3.22 4.76
CA ASP A 39 -5.44 -4.47 4.08
C ASP A 39 -4.21 -4.29 3.18
N ALA A 40 -3.15 -5.01 3.49
CA ALA A 40 -1.88 -4.93 2.77
C ALA A 40 -2.02 -5.31 1.29
N ASN A 41 -2.85 -6.30 0.96
CA ASN A 41 -3.03 -6.76 -0.41
C ASN A 41 -3.63 -5.67 -1.30
N SER A 42 -4.67 -4.99 -0.82
CA SER A 42 -5.27 -3.85 -1.53
C SER A 42 -4.28 -2.70 -1.71
N VAL A 43 -3.46 -2.41 -0.70
CA VAL A 43 -2.42 -1.37 -0.75
C VAL A 43 -1.34 -1.70 -1.79
N PHE A 44 -0.80 -2.91 -1.76
CA PHE A 44 0.24 -3.32 -2.71
C PHE A 44 -0.28 -3.44 -4.15
N LYS A 45 -1.55 -3.80 -4.33
CA LYS A 45 -2.17 -3.81 -5.67
C LYS A 45 -2.17 -2.42 -6.31
N ILE A 46 -2.38 -1.37 -5.51
CA ILE A 46 -2.28 0.03 -5.98
C ILE A 46 -0.83 0.41 -6.24
N LEU A 47 0.09 0.08 -5.32
CA LEU A 47 1.51 0.41 -5.45
C LEU A 47 2.10 -0.13 -6.77
N ASN A 48 1.78 -1.38 -7.09
CA ASN A 48 2.29 -2.03 -8.30
C ASN A 48 1.54 -1.59 -9.58
N LYS A 49 0.61 -0.63 -9.51
CA LYS A 49 -0.25 -0.21 -10.63
C LYS A 49 -1.00 -1.39 -11.31
N GLY A 50 -1.26 -2.47 -10.57
CA GLY A 50 -1.84 -3.70 -11.12
C GLY A 50 -0.86 -4.67 -11.77
N GLU A 51 0.45 -4.40 -11.77
CA GLU A 51 1.45 -5.38 -12.18
C GLU A 51 1.57 -6.53 -11.16
N ILE A 52 1.68 -7.74 -11.70
CA ILE A 52 1.94 -8.96 -10.94
C ILE A 52 3.42 -8.94 -10.58
N ARG A 53 3.77 -9.25 -9.31
CA ARG A 53 5.17 -9.31 -8.85
C ARG A 53 6.03 -10.13 -9.83
N GLY A 54 6.98 -9.47 -10.48
CA GLY A 54 8.04 -10.14 -11.24
C GLY A 54 9.10 -10.72 -10.30
N VAL A 55 9.67 -11.87 -10.66
CA VAL A 55 10.89 -12.39 -10.03
C VAL A 55 12.08 -11.68 -10.67
N TYR A 56 12.73 -10.78 -9.94
CA TYR A 56 13.91 -10.06 -10.43
C TYR A 56 15.19 -10.75 -9.93
N LEU A 57 16.02 -11.24 -10.86
CA LEU A 57 17.39 -11.67 -10.58
C LEU A 57 18.32 -10.46 -10.73
N TYR A 58 18.92 -10.05 -9.63
CA TYR A 58 19.95 -9.00 -9.64
C TYR A 58 21.34 -9.65 -9.63
N ALA A 59 22.05 -9.55 -10.75
CA ALA A 59 23.49 -9.84 -10.79
C ALA A 59 24.26 -8.52 -10.73
N ARG A 60 25.10 -8.34 -9.71
CA ARG A 60 26.03 -7.20 -9.64
C ARG A 60 27.28 -7.55 -10.44
N VAL A 61 27.51 -6.85 -11.54
CA VAL A 61 28.77 -6.95 -12.29
C VAL A 61 29.84 -6.17 -11.53
N VAL A 62 30.90 -6.86 -11.12
CA VAL A 62 32.12 -6.28 -10.58
C VAL A 62 33.11 -6.17 -11.73
N TYR A 63 33.58 -4.95 -12.03
CA TYR A 63 34.71 -4.75 -12.93
C TYR A 63 36.00 -4.77 -12.12
N THR A 64 37.03 -5.45 -12.65
CA THR A 64 38.42 -5.48 -12.17
C THR A 64 39.32 -4.66 -13.05
#